data_AF-R5A612-F1
#
_entry.id   AF-R5A612-F1
#
_cell.length_a   1.000
_cell.length_b   1.000
_cell.length_c   1.000
_cell.angle_alpha   90.00
_cell.angle_beta   90.00
_cell.angle_gamma   90.00
#
_symmetry.space_group_name_H-M   'P 1'
#
loop_
_entity.id
_entity.type
_entity.pdbx_description
1 polymer ?
#
loop_
_entity_poly.entity_id
_entity_poly.type
_entity_poly.pdbx_seq_one_letter_code
_entity_poly.pdbx_strand_id
1 'polypeptide(L)'
;MEFLKNIGKAVGDAANYLGEKNRRAARLNRIRSVIRCQEKAAEREYLALGRYYYHSLRDKDNIVTESHCAALDQIEEALDNALDQLEKFYGKEDQEEITLEDVEAYDENPIPEETLEEAPVQEEEIPQTQSEPQPQPEAQAAPAEENDDLPFEG
;
A
#
# COMPACT_ATOMS: atom_id res chain seq x y z
N MET A 1 36.11 -37.24 26.18
CA MET A 1 35.45 -36.59 25.02
C MET A 1 34.05 -36.11 25.43
N GLU A 2 33.95 -35.09 26.28
CA GLU A 2 32.66 -34.61 26.82
C GLU A 2 32.38 -33.15 26.42
N PHE A 3 33.43 -32.34 26.28
CA PHE A 3 33.33 -30.94 25.87
C PHE A 3 32.67 -30.74 24.50
N LEU A 4 33.01 -31.54 23.48
CA LEU A 4 32.38 -31.46 22.15
C LEU A 4 30.89 -31.84 22.17
N LYS A 5 30.49 -32.78 23.04
CA LYS A 5 29.08 -33.20 23.20
C LYS A 5 28.26 -32.11 23.90
N ASN A 6 28.86 -31.41 24.85
CA ASN A 6 28.22 -30.29 25.56
C ASN A 6 28.06 -29.06 24.67
N ILE A 7 29.06 -28.75 23.83
CA ILE A 7 28.97 -27.67 22.84
C ILE A 7 27.93 -28.00 21.77
N GLY A 8 27.87 -29.23 21.27
CA GLY A 8 26.85 -29.66 20.30
C GLY A 8 25.42 -29.56 20.86
N LYS A 9 25.22 -29.90 22.14
CA LYS A 9 23.91 -29.72 22.82
C LYS A 9 23.55 -28.25 23.00
N ALA A 10 24.47 -27.41 23.48
CA ALA A 10 24.23 -25.98 23.67
C ALA A 10 23.90 -25.26 22.35
N VAL A 11 24.56 -25.63 21.24
CA VAL A 11 24.26 -25.11 19.91
C VAL A 11 22.89 -25.59 19.41
N GLY A 12 22.53 -26.86 19.65
CA GLY A 12 21.21 -27.40 19.31
C GLY A 12 20.08 -26.74 20.10
N ASP A 13 20.27 -26.48 21.39
CA ASP A 13 19.29 -25.81 22.24
C ASP A 13 19.11 -24.33 21.86
N ALA A 14 20.19 -23.63 21.52
CA ALA A 14 20.14 -22.27 20.99
C ALA A 14 19.41 -22.19 19.63
N ALA A 15 19.64 -23.16 18.73
CA ALA A 15 18.96 -23.25 17.45
C ALA A 15 17.45 -23.51 17.61
N ASN A 16 17.07 -24.42 18.51
CA ASN A 16 15.67 -24.70 18.83
C ASN A 16 14.97 -23.48 19.45
N TYR A 17 15.64 -22.76 20.36
CA TYR A 17 15.10 -21.54 20.96
C TYR A 17 14.88 -20.42 19.92
N LEU A 18 15.76 -20.30 18.93
CA LEU A 18 15.60 -19.35 17.83
C LEU A 18 14.43 -19.75 16.91
N GLY A 19 14.26 -21.05 16.62
CA GLY A 19 13.11 -21.57 15.88
C GLY A 19 11.78 -21.33 16.59
N GLU A 20 11.72 -21.50 17.92
CA GLU A 20 10.53 -21.18 18.70
C GLU A 20 10.20 -19.69 18.69
N LYS A 21 11.20 -18.82 18.80
CA LYS A 21 11.01 -17.36 18.69
C LYS A 21 10.48 -16.96 17.32
N ASN A 22 11.01 -17.55 16.25
CA ASN A 22 10.50 -17.31 14.89
C ASN A 22 9.04 -17.77 14.77
N ARG A 23 8.70 -18.96 15.27
CA ARG A 23 7.31 -19.46 15.25
C ARG A 23 6.35 -18.57 16.05
N ARG A 24 6.78 -18.06 17.21
CA ARG A 24 6.01 -17.09 18.00
C ARG A 24 5.85 -15.76 17.26
N ALA A 25 6.92 -15.25 16.65
CA ALA A 25 6.88 -14.03 15.83
C ALA A 25 5.95 -14.19 14.61
N ALA A 26 5.98 -15.33 13.92
CA ALA A 26 5.09 -15.64 12.80
C ALA A 26 3.61 -15.65 13.21
N ARG A 27 3.29 -16.22 14.40
CA ARG A 27 1.93 -16.18 14.96
C ARG A 27 1.47 -14.75 15.27
N LEU A 28 2.34 -13.94 15.88
CA LEU A 28 2.04 -12.53 16.18
C LEU A 28 1.80 -11.72 14.90
N ASN A 29 2.62 -11.93 13.87
CA ASN A 29 2.45 -11.24 12.59
C ASN A 29 1.15 -11.64 11.90
N ARG A 30 0.74 -12.91 12.00
CA ARG A 30 -0.58 -13.35 11.50
C ARG A 30 -1.72 -12.66 12.25
N ILE A 31 -1.66 -12.58 13.58
CA ILE A 31 -2.70 -11.90 14.38
C ILE A 31 -2.77 -10.41 14.00
N ARG A 32 -1.64 -9.72 13.92
CA ARG A 32 -1.58 -8.31 13.48
C ARG A 32 -2.17 -8.12 12.08
N SER A 33 -1.92 -9.05 11.16
CA SER A 33 -2.51 -9.00 9.83
C SER A 33 -4.03 -9.15 9.89
N VAL A 34 -4.55 -10.07 10.70
CA VAL A 34 -6.00 -10.25 10.88
C VAL A 34 -6.64 -8.99 11.46
N ILE A 35 -6.02 -8.38 12.47
CA ILE A 35 -6.49 -7.13 13.07
C ILE A 35 -6.60 -6.04 12.00
N ARG A 36 -5.53 -5.79 11.24
CA ARG A 36 -5.53 -4.79 10.15
C ARG A 36 -6.57 -5.08 9.07
N CYS A 37 -6.80 -6.36 8.75
CA CYS A 37 -7.83 -6.75 7.80
C CYS A 37 -9.23 -6.46 8.35
N GLN A 38 -9.47 -6.70 9.64
CA GLN A 38 -10.75 -6.42 10.29
C GLN A 38 -10.99 -4.93 10.47
N GLU A 39 -9.98 -4.15 10.84
CA GLU A 39 -10.05 -2.68 10.93
C GLU A 39 -10.45 -2.08 9.57
N LYS A 40 -9.77 -2.47 8.49
CA LYS A 40 -10.13 -2.02 7.13
C LYS A 40 -11.52 -2.47 6.70
N ALA A 41 -11.96 -3.66 7.13
CA ALA A 41 -13.31 -4.12 6.83
C ALA A 41 -14.34 -3.27 7.59
N ALA A 42 -14.12 -3.00 8.87
CA ALA A 42 -14.97 -2.16 9.70
C ALA A 42 -15.03 -0.71 9.16
N GLU A 43 -13.89 -0.12 8.78
CA GLU A 43 -13.83 1.21 8.16
C GLU A 43 -14.73 1.31 6.92
N ARG A 44 -14.72 0.29 6.05
CA ARG A 44 -15.58 0.26 4.86
C ARG A 44 -17.06 0.22 5.23
N GLU A 45 -17.44 -0.60 6.20
CA GLU A 45 -18.83 -0.68 6.66
C GLU A 45 -19.28 0.62 7.34
N TYR A 46 -18.42 1.24 8.17
CA TYR A 46 -18.70 2.55 8.76
C TYR A 46 -18.87 3.63 7.70
N LEU A 47 -18.05 3.61 6.65
CA LEU A 47 -18.14 4.58 5.56
C LEU A 47 -19.44 4.38 4.76
N ALA A 48 -19.82 3.14 4.47
CA ALA A 48 -21.10 2.82 3.83
C ALA A 48 -22.30 3.26 4.68
N LEU A 49 -22.26 3.00 5.99
CA LEU A 49 -23.28 3.42 6.93
C LEU A 49 -23.36 4.96 7.02
N GLY A 50 -22.22 5.64 7.09
CA GLY A 50 -22.14 7.10 7.11
C GLY A 50 -22.73 7.72 5.84
N ARG A 51 -22.43 7.15 4.65
CA ARG A 51 -23.06 7.56 3.40
C ARG A 51 -24.57 7.38 3.43
N TYR A 52 -25.06 6.24 3.93
CA TYR A 52 -26.50 6.00 4.05
C TYR A 52 -27.15 7.02 5.00
N TYR A 53 -26.54 7.28 6.15
CA TYR A 53 -27.01 8.29 7.10
C TYR A 53 -27.13 9.66 6.45
N TYR A 54 -26.04 10.14 5.82
CA TYR A 54 -25.99 11.46 5.22
C TYR A 54 -27.06 11.67 4.13
N HIS A 55 -27.32 10.66 3.29
CA HIS A 55 -28.28 10.77 2.20
C HIS A 55 -29.74 10.46 2.60
N SER A 56 -29.96 9.56 3.57
CA SER A 56 -31.29 8.98 3.83
C SER A 56 -31.88 9.31 5.21
N LEU A 57 -31.04 9.65 6.20
CA LEU A 57 -31.45 9.82 7.60
C LEU A 57 -30.98 11.15 8.22
N ARG A 58 -30.34 12.04 7.46
CA ARG A 58 -29.84 13.32 7.96
C ARG A 58 -30.98 14.16 8.53
N ASP A 59 -30.89 14.45 9.81
CA ASP A 59 -31.76 15.40 10.50
C ASP A 59 -31.02 16.73 10.69
N LYS A 60 -31.57 17.81 10.15
CA LYS A 60 -30.96 19.15 10.16
C LYS A 60 -31.08 19.84 11.52
N ASP A 61 -32.00 19.37 12.36
CA ASP A 61 -32.22 19.94 13.70
C ASP A 61 -31.26 19.31 14.75
N ASN A 62 -30.51 18.27 14.38
CA ASN A 62 -29.56 17.63 15.26
C ASN A 62 -28.22 18.40 15.32
N ILE A 63 -28.01 19.10 16.43
CA ILE A 63 -26.84 19.96 16.67
C ILE A 63 -25.51 19.18 16.58
N VAL A 64 -25.49 17.91 16.99
CA VAL A 64 -24.25 17.11 17.00
C VAL A 64 -23.85 16.75 15.57
N THR A 65 -24.77 16.17 14.80
CA THR A 65 -24.44 15.64 13.48
C THR A 65 -24.42 16.71 12.40
N GLU A 66 -25.20 17.78 12.55
CA GLU A 66 -25.30 18.81 11.51
C GLU A 66 -23.99 19.60 11.37
N SER A 67 -23.24 19.79 12.46
CA SER A 67 -21.91 20.42 12.39
C SER A 67 -20.94 19.62 11.50
N HIS A 68 -20.94 18.29 11.63
CA HIS A 68 -20.12 17.40 10.81
C HIS A 68 -20.63 17.31 9.37
N CYS A 69 -21.95 17.28 9.17
CA CYS A 69 -22.52 17.26 7.82
C CYS A 69 -22.24 18.57 7.08
N ALA A 70 -22.36 19.73 7.73
CA ALA A 70 -22.03 21.01 7.12
C ALA A 70 -20.54 21.14 6.74
N ALA A 71 -19.64 20.56 7.53
CA ALA A 71 -18.22 20.47 7.18
C ALA A 71 -17.98 19.59 5.94
N LEU A 72 -18.71 18.47 5.82
CA LEU A 72 -18.66 17.62 4.62
C LEU A 72 -19.17 18.37 3.38
N ASP A 73 -20.28 19.10 3.49
CA ASP A 73 -20.86 19.90 2.40
C ASP A 73 -19.83 20.91 1.84
N GLN A 74 -19.08 21.58 2.73
CA GLN A 74 -18.02 22.53 2.33
C GLN A 74 -16.84 21.84 1.63
N ILE A 75 -16.47 20.64 2.07
CA ILE A 75 -15.38 19.86 1.46
C ILE A 75 -15.81 19.38 0.07
N GLU A 76 -17.04 18.87 -0.07
CA GLU A 76 -17.59 18.44 -1.35
C GLU A 76 -17.68 19.60 -2.35
N GLU A 77 -18.17 20.76 -1.92
CA GLU A 77 -18.18 21.97 -2.77
C GLU A 77 -16.76 22.39 -3.17
N ALA A 78 -15.78 22.32 -2.27
CA ALA A 78 -14.38 22.62 -2.59
C ALA A 78 -13.78 21.62 -3.59
N LEU A 79 -14.15 20.34 -3.50
CA LEU A 79 -13.74 19.30 -4.45
C LEU A 79 -14.35 19.53 -5.83
N ASP A 80 -15.64 19.79 -5.91
CA ASP A 80 -16.34 20.08 -7.15
C ASP A 80 -15.73 21.32 -7.84
N ASN A 81 -15.46 22.38 -7.08
CA ASN A 81 -14.78 23.57 -7.59
C ASN A 81 -13.36 23.26 -8.12
N ALA A 82 -12.61 22.39 -7.44
CA ALA A 82 -11.27 21.99 -7.88
C ALA A 82 -11.33 21.13 -9.15
N LEU A 83 -12.33 20.24 -9.27
CA LEU A 83 -12.58 19.45 -10.47
C LEU A 83 -13.01 20.34 -11.64
N ASP A 84 -13.90 21.30 -11.42
CA ASP A 84 -14.30 22.29 -12.43
C ASP A 84 -13.11 23.14 -12.92
N GLN A 85 -12.18 23.49 -12.03
CA GLN A 85 -10.94 24.17 -12.41
C GLN A 85 -10.06 23.27 -13.26
N LEU A 86 -9.91 22.01 -12.86
CA LEU A 86 -9.15 21.00 -13.60
C LEU A 86 -9.74 20.80 -15.00
N GLU A 87 -11.06 20.66 -15.12
CA GLU A 87 -11.76 20.55 -16.40
C GLU A 87 -11.52 21.78 -17.29
N LYS A 88 -11.49 22.99 -16.72
CA LYS A 88 -11.20 24.21 -17.50
C LYS A 88 -9.79 24.23 -18.09
N PHE A 89 -8.79 23.64 -17.42
CA PHE A 89 -7.44 23.52 -17.97
C PHE A 89 -7.37 22.47 -19.08
N TYR A 90 -7.94 21.28 -18.86
CA TYR A 90 -7.94 20.21 -19.86
C TYR A 90 -8.91 20.44 -21.03
N GLY A 91 -9.95 21.24 -20.84
CA GLY A 91 -11.00 21.50 -21.83
C GLY A 91 -10.76 22.72 -22.70
N LYS A 92 -9.78 23.59 -22.38
CA LYS A 92 -9.59 24.85 -23.12
C LYS A 92 -8.45 24.86 -24.13
N GLU A 93 -7.24 24.31 -23.87
CA GLU A 93 -6.12 24.71 -24.76
C GLU A 93 -5.07 23.65 -25.16
N ASP A 94 -4.94 22.44 -24.58
CA ASP A 94 -3.74 21.60 -24.85
C ASP A 94 -4.01 20.15 -25.29
N GLN A 95 -5.07 19.89 -26.06
CA GLN A 95 -5.14 18.63 -26.82
C GLN A 95 -4.49 18.87 -28.19
N GLU A 96 -3.16 18.75 -28.25
CA GLU A 96 -2.50 18.46 -29.52
C GLU A 96 -2.99 17.08 -29.97
N GLU A 97 -3.88 17.05 -30.95
CA GLU A 97 -4.24 15.81 -31.64
C GLU A 97 -2.98 15.27 -32.31
N ILE A 98 -2.30 14.33 -31.65
CA ILE A 98 -1.15 13.62 -32.23
C ILE A 98 -1.74 12.70 -33.31
N THR A 99 -1.78 13.18 -34.54
CA THR A 99 -2.09 12.35 -35.70
C THR A 99 -0.84 11.52 -36.05
N LEU A 100 -1.01 10.24 -36.32
CA LEU A 100 0.08 9.36 -36.78
C LEU A 100 0.49 9.66 -38.24
N GLU A 101 0.08 10.79 -38.80
CA GLU A 101 0.30 11.17 -40.20
C GLU A 101 1.78 11.43 -40.49
N ASP A 102 2.54 11.90 -39.49
CA ASP A 102 3.98 12.15 -39.57
C ASP A 102 4.82 10.94 -39.10
N VAL A 103 4.19 9.83 -38.72
CA VAL A 103 4.88 8.60 -38.32
C VAL A 103 5.07 7.71 -39.54
N GLU A 104 6.26 7.74 -40.12
CA GLU A 104 6.64 6.80 -41.17
C GLU A 104 6.57 5.36 -40.64
N ALA A 105 5.76 4.52 -41.29
CA ALA A 105 5.72 3.09 -41.01
C ALA A 105 7.07 2.48 -41.41
N TYR A 106 7.87 2.08 -40.42
CA TYR A 106 9.10 1.36 -40.64
C TYR A 106 8.77 -0.12 -40.96
N ASP A 107 8.77 -0.46 -42.24
CA ASP A 107 8.56 -1.83 -42.76
C ASP A 107 9.87 -2.65 -42.80
N GLU A 108 10.91 -2.18 -42.12
CA GLU A 108 12.20 -2.88 -42.06
C GLU A 108 12.13 -3.93 -40.96
N ASN A 109 11.72 -5.14 -41.32
CA ASN A 109 11.90 -6.32 -40.48
C ASN A 109 13.40 -6.45 -40.13
N PRO A 110 13.83 -6.29 -38.87
CA PRO A 110 15.24 -6.31 -38.51
C PRO A 110 15.81 -7.73 -38.45
N ILE A 111 15.14 -8.71 -39.04
CA ILE A 111 15.57 -10.10 -39.08
C ILE A 111 15.82 -10.45 -40.54
N PRO A 112 17.10 -10.48 -40.98
CA PRO A 112 17.45 -11.15 -42.22
C PRO A 112 16.95 -12.59 -42.16
N GLU A 113 16.15 -13.01 -43.13
CA GLU A 113 15.59 -14.37 -43.26
C GLU A 113 16.68 -15.47 -43.43
N GLU A 114 17.97 -15.13 -43.39
CA GLU A 114 19.09 -16.05 -43.61
C GLU A 114 19.69 -16.68 -42.33
N THR A 115 19.12 -16.47 -41.13
CA THR A 115 19.62 -17.11 -39.90
C THR A 115 18.75 -18.26 -39.37
N LEU A 116 17.93 -18.87 -40.24
CA LEU A 116 17.23 -20.13 -39.94
C LEU A 116 18.10 -21.38 -40.19
N GLU A 117 19.42 -21.28 -40.13
CA GLU A 117 20.31 -22.44 -40.05
C GLU A 117 20.99 -22.52 -38.67
N GLU A 118 20.40 -23.38 -37.84
CA GLU A 118 20.97 -24.14 -36.71
C GLU A 118 22.05 -23.47 -35.84
N ALA A 119 21.65 -23.00 -34.65
CA ALA A 119 22.52 -22.95 -33.47
C ALA A 119 21.70 -23.15 -32.17
N PRO A 120 22.26 -23.84 -31.16
CA PRO A 120 21.49 -24.56 -30.14
C PRO A 120 20.91 -23.63 -29.08
N VAL A 121 19.75 -24.01 -28.57
CA VAL A 121 19.11 -23.43 -27.38
C VAL A 121 20.05 -23.61 -26.18
N GLN A 122 20.71 -22.53 -25.77
CA GLN A 122 21.33 -22.43 -24.45
C GLN A 122 20.38 -21.62 -23.58
N GLU A 123 19.69 -22.31 -22.66
CA GLU A 123 18.99 -21.68 -21.54
C GLU A 123 20.04 -21.02 -20.64
N GLU A 124 20.33 -19.74 -20.88
CA GLU A 124 21.06 -18.92 -19.92
C GLU A 124 20.09 -18.25 -18.93
N GLU A 125 20.34 -18.61 -17.69
CA GLU A 125 19.65 -18.30 -16.45
C GLU A 125 19.61 -16.78 -16.19
N ILE A 126 18.42 -16.26 -15.90
CA ILE A 126 18.15 -14.85 -15.60
C ILE A 126 18.93 -14.43 -14.33
N PRO A 127 19.85 -13.45 -14.37
CA PRO A 127 20.47 -12.94 -13.15
C PRO A 127 19.45 -12.12 -12.34
N GLN A 128 19.06 -12.65 -11.18
CA GLN A 128 18.25 -11.92 -10.20
C GLN A 128 19.08 -10.76 -9.64
N THR A 129 18.68 -9.55 -9.98
CA THR A 129 19.22 -8.30 -9.44
C THR A 129 19.01 -8.27 -7.93
N GLN A 130 20.11 -8.38 -7.18
CA GLN A 130 20.15 -8.16 -5.75
C GLN A 130 19.90 -6.67 -5.47
N SER A 131 18.86 -6.35 -4.71
CA SER A 131 18.70 -5.05 -4.07
C SER A 131 19.03 -5.17 -2.59
N GLU A 132 20.25 -4.75 -2.23
CA GLU A 132 20.63 -4.44 -0.85
C GLU A 132 19.73 -3.31 -0.30
N PRO A 133 19.27 -3.38 0.96
CA PRO A 133 18.60 -2.26 1.60
C PRO A 133 19.62 -1.22 2.07
N GLN A 134 19.51 0.01 1.56
CA GLN A 134 20.25 1.17 2.06
C GLN A 134 19.85 1.54 3.50
N PRO A 135 20.78 2.05 4.33
CA PRO A 135 20.50 2.51 5.69
C PRO A 135 19.91 3.93 5.67
N GLN A 136 18.82 4.14 6.42
CA GLN A 136 18.25 5.48 6.68
C GLN A 136 18.53 5.93 8.12
N PRO A 137 18.63 7.25 8.37
CA PRO A 137 19.33 7.83 9.51
C PRO A 137 18.45 7.95 10.77
N GLU A 138 19.13 7.98 11.91
CA GLU A 138 18.60 8.19 13.27
C GLU A 138 17.73 9.46 13.37
N ALA A 139 16.45 9.28 13.71
CA ALA A 139 15.57 10.36 14.14
C ALA A 139 15.30 10.25 15.65
N GLN A 140 15.40 11.41 16.29
CA GLN A 140 15.58 11.64 17.72
C GLN A 140 14.34 11.27 18.55
N ALA A 141 14.60 10.80 19.77
CA ALA A 141 13.59 10.53 20.79
C ALA A 141 12.95 11.83 21.32
N ALA A 142 11.62 11.83 21.44
CA ALA A 142 10.85 12.74 22.28
C ALA A 142 9.73 11.95 23.01
N PRO A 143 9.37 12.35 24.24
CA PRO A 143 8.76 11.46 25.22
C PRO A 143 7.26 11.22 25.00
N ALA A 144 6.79 10.09 25.53
CA ALA A 144 5.39 9.74 25.61
C ALA A 144 4.65 10.70 26.56
N GLU A 145 3.67 11.44 26.05
CA GLU A 145 2.61 12.00 26.86
C GLU A 145 1.37 11.10 26.80
N GLU A 146 1.01 10.67 28.00
CA GLU A 146 -0.15 9.92 28.44
C GLU A 146 -1.42 10.73 28.13
N ASN A 147 -2.26 10.25 27.22
CA ASN A 147 -3.62 10.77 27.02
C ASN A 147 -4.62 9.66 27.38
N ASP A 148 -4.83 9.50 28.69
CA ASP A 148 -6.02 8.88 29.27
C ASP A 148 -7.14 9.95 29.26
N ASP A 149 -7.87 10.07 28.16
CA ASP A 149 -9.19 10.72 28.17
C ASP A 149 -9.96 10.38 26.88
N LEU A 150 -10.63 9.23 26.91
CA LEU A 150 -11.73 8.94 25.98
C LEU A 150 -13.01 8.76 26.80
N PRO A 151 -13.97 9.70 26.74
CA PRO A 151 -15.27 9.53 27.36
C PRO A 151 -16.18 8.78 26.38
N PHE A 152 -16.26 7.47 26.53
CA PHE A 152 -17.36 6.68 26.00
C PHE A 152 -17.90 5.76 27.10
N GLU A 153 -18.74 6.33 27.97
CA GLU A 153 -19.73 5.59 28.75
C GLU A 153 -21.12 6.12 28.39
N GLY A 154 -22.00 5.20 27.96
CA GLY A 154 -23.47 5.39 27.97
C GLY A 154 -24.10 5.66 26.63
#